data_AF-A0A060Z3A9-F1
#
_entry.id   AF-A0A060Z3A9-F1
#
_cell.length_a   1.000
_cell.length_b   1.000
_cell.length_c   1.000
_cell.angle_alpha   90.00
_cell.angle_beta   90.00
_cell.angle_gamma   90.00
#
_symmetry.space_group_name_H-M   'P 1'
#
loop_
_entity.id
_entity.type
_entity.pdbx_description
1 polymer ?
#
loop_
_entity_poly.entity_id
_entity_poly.type
_entity_poly.pdbx_seq_one_letter_code
_entity_poly.pdbx_strand_id
1 'polypeptide(L)'
;MPNIKIFSGSSHRELSHKIADRLGMELGKVVTKKFSNQETCVEIGESVRGEDVYIVQSGCGEINDNLMELLIMINACKIASASRVTAVIPCFPYARQDKKDKVGVRDRHLVTLLSHRRPLYRITRVGFN
;
A
#
# COMPACT_ATOMS: atom_id res chain seq x y z
N MET A 1 -2.01 23.91 -2.78
CA MET A 1 -1.19 22.76 -2.33
C MET A 1 -2.12 21.55 -2.29
N PRO A 2 -1.74 20.38 -2.85
CA PRO A 2 -2.55 19.18 -2.68
C PRO A 2 -2.64 18.83 -1.19
N ASN A 3 -3.82 18.45 -0.73
CA ASN A 3 -4.03 18.02 0.64
C ASN A 3 -3.49 16.60 0.79
N ILE A 4 -3.00 16.28 1.99
CA ILE A 4 -2.45 14.96 2.28
C ILE A 4 -3.56 14.08 2.85
N LYS A 5 -3.65 12.84 2.38
CA LYS A 5 -4.56 11.83 2.93
C LYS A 5 -3.79 10.57 3.28
N ILE A 6 -4.02 10.02 4.47
CA ILE A 6 -3.34 8.82 4.95
C ILE A 6 -4.39 7.73 5.15
N PHE A 7 -4.26 6.62 4.43
CA PHE A 7 -5.10 5.44 4.63
C PHE A 7 -4.27 4.32 5.26
N SER A 8 -4.93 3.53 6.10
CA SER A 8 -4.36 2.31 6.67
C SER A 8 -5.02 1.10 6.04
N GLY A 9 -4.21 0.14 5.63
CA GLY A 9 -4.71 -1.22 5.43
C GLY A 9 -4.93 -1.95 6.76
N SER A 10 -5.32 -3.23 6.66
CA SER A 10 -5.69 -4.13 7.75
C SER A 10 -4.49 -4.68 8.53
N SER A 11 -3.29 -4.71 7.93
CA SER A 11 -2.12 -5.40 8.52
C SER A 11 -1.62 -4.80 9.85
N HIS A 12 -1.63 -3.48 9.99
CA HIS A 12 -1.02 -2.81 11.15
C HIS A 12 -1.61 -1.41 11.40
N ARG A 13 -2.90 -1.36 11.72
CA ARG A 13 -3.66 -0.11 11.94
C ARG A 13 -3.05 0.80 13.00
N GLU A 14 -2.51 0.24 14.06
CA GLU A 14 -1.86 0.99 15.16
C GLU A 14 -0.66 1.81 14.69
N LEU A 15 0.15 1.25 13.78
CA LEU A 15 1.30 1.97 13.22
C LEU A 15 0.83 3.17 12.39
N SER A 16 -0.21 2.97 11.57
CA SER A 16 -0.80 4.04 10.76
C SER A 16 -1.36 5.17 11.64
N HIS A 17 -2.03 4.83 12.74
CA HIS A 17 -2.49 5.82 13.73
C HIS A 17 -1.31 6.60 14.31
N LYS A 18 -0.25 5.92 14.78
CA LYS A 18 0.95 6.59 15.31
C LYS A 18 1.66 7.50 14.30
N ILE A 19 1.55 7.20 13.00
CA ILE A 19 2.07 8.06 11.92
C ILE A 19 1.17 9.28 11.75
N ALA A 20 -0.16 9.07 11.69
CA ALA A 20 -1.14 10.14 11.54
C ALA A 20 -1.11 11.12 12.72
N ASP A 21 -1.06 10.60 13.96
CA ASP A 21 -0.98 11.39 15.20
C ASP A 21 0.28 12.27 15.22
N ARG A 22 1.43 11.73 14.79
CA ARG A 22 2.69 12.49 14.69
C ARG A 22 2.64 13.61 13.66
N LEU A 23 1.81 13.46 12.63
CA LEU A 23 1.59 14.47 11.60
C LEU A 23 0.45 15.43 11.97
N GLY A 24 -0.25 15.21 13.09
CA GLY A 24 -1.43 15.98 13.50
C GLY A 24 -2.61 15.78 12.55
N MET A 25 -2.73 14.60 11.95
CA MET A 25 -3.76 14.24 10.96
C MET A 25 -4.59 13.06 11.45
N GLU A 26 -5.82 12.94 10.94
CA GLU A 26 -6.62 11.74 11.12
C GLU A 26 -6.43 10.76 9.97
N LEU A 27 -6.61 9.47 10.25
CA LEU A 27 -6.66 8.46 9.21
C LEU A 27 -7.92 8.62 8.36
N GLY A 28 -7.72 8.47 7.06
CA GLY A 28 -8.80 8.47 6.11
C GLY A 28 -9.73 7.28 6.26
N LYS A 29 -10.99 7.49 5.89
CA LYS A 29 -12.05 6.48 5.99
C LYS A 29 -11.86 5.44 4.90
N VAL A 30 -11.56 4.22 5.29
CA VAL A 30 -11.50 3.05 4.40
C VAL A 30 -12.24 1.88 5.02
N VAL A 31 -13.01 1.18 4.19
CA VAL A 31 -13.72 -0.02 4.55
C VAL A 31 -13.11 -1.19 3.79
N THR A 32 -12.56 -2.15 4.53
CA THR A 32 -12.01 -3.40 4.01
C THR A 32 -12.93 -4.54 4.40
N LYS A 33 -13.43 -5.31 3.43
CA LYS A 33 -14.31 -6.46 3.63
C LYS A 33 -13.76 -7.66 2.88
N LYS A 34 -13.99 -8.86 3.42
CA LYS A 34 -13.81 -10.11 2.68
C LYS A 34 -15.19 -10.66 2.30
N PHE A 35 -15.36 -11.01 1.03
CA PHE A 35 -16.55 -11.70 0.56
C PHE A 35 -16.52 -13.18 0.99
N SER A 36 -17.66 -13.87 0.86
CA SER A 36 -17.79 -15.29 1.23
C SER A 36 -16.87 -16.22 0.42
N ASN A 37 -16.48 -15.81 -0.78
CA ASN A 37 -15.49 -16.47 -1.63
C ASN A 37 -14.03 -16.09 -1.30
N GLN A 38 -13.79 -15.38 -0.18
CA GLN A 38 -12.49 -14.87 0.26
C GLN A 38 -11.88 -13.74 -0.58
N GLU A 39 -12.60 -13.22 -1.57
CA GLU A 39 -12.15 -12.03 -2.30
C GLU A 39 -12.09 -10.81 -1.39
N THR A 40 -11.03 -10.02 -1.54
CA THR A 40 -10.84 -8.78 -0.79
C THR A 40 -11.53 -7.64 -1.50
N CYS A 41 -12.35 -6.89 -0.78
CA CYS A 41 -13.05 -5.70 -1.24
C CYS A 41 -12.61 -4.50 -0.41
N VAL A 42 -12.33 -3.40 -1.09
CA VAL A 42 -11.90 -2.15 -0.46
C VAL A 42 -12.72 -1.01 -1.02
N GLU A 43 -13.24 -0.19 -0.12
CA GLU A 43 -14.00 1.01 -0.44
C GLU A 43 -13.38 2.23 0.26
N ILE A 44 -13.04 3.25 -0.51
CA ILE A 44 -12.53 4.52 0.01
C ILE A 44 -13.74 5.40 0.35
N GLY A 45 -13.92 5.72 1.62
CA GLY A 45 -15.11 6.41 2.16
C GLY A 45 -15.04 7.94 2.10
N GLU A 46 -14.08 8.51 1.38
CA GLU A 46 -13.92 9.95 1.19
C GLU A 46 -13.33 10.29 -0.17
N SER A 47 -13.51 11.53 -0.62
CA SER A 47 -12.92 12.00 -1.87
C SER A 47 -11.41 12.13 -1.75
N VAL A 48 -10.69 11.55 -2.72
CA VAL A 48 -9.22 11.65 -2.87
C VAL A 48 -8.80 12.38 -4.14
N ARG A 49 -9.75 12.99 -4.86
CA ARG A 49 -9.50 13.64 -6.14
C ARG A 49 -8.53 14.80 -5.98
N GLY A 50 -7.41 14.77 -6.72
CA GLY A 50 -6.38 15.81 -6.68
C GLY A 50 -5.50 15.79 -5.43
N GLU A 51 -5.70 14.81 -4.53
CA GLU A 51 -4.97 14.72 -3.26
C GLU A 51 -3.69 13.88 -3.38
N ASP A 52 -2.77 14.13 -2.45
CA ASP A 52 -1.59 13.31 -2.22
C ASP A 52 -1.93 12.19 -1.23
N VAL A 53 -2.11 10.98 -1.73
CA VAL A 53 -2.54 9.83 -0.93
C VAL A 53 -1.35 9.00 -0.48
N TYR A 54 -1.31 8.67 0.80
CA TYR A 54 -0.36 7.74 1.42
C TYR A 54 -1.11 6.53 1.95
N ILE A 55 -0.73 5.34 1.51
CA ILE A 55 -1.33 4.08 1.96
C ILE A 55 -0.29 3.34 2.79
N VAL A 56 -0.56 3.14 4.07
CA VAL A 56 0.31 2.38 4.98
C VAL A 56 -0.17 0.93 5.04
N GLN A 57 0.67 0.01 4.59
CA GLN A 57 0.40 -1.43 4.67
C GLN A 57 1.71 -2.18 4.86
N SER A 58 1.71 -3.21 5.72
CA SER A 58 2.85 -4.07 5.99
C SER A 58 2.60 -5.51 5.51
N GLY A 59 3.65 -6.18 5.03
CA GLY A 59 3.63 -7.60 4.67
C GLY A 59 3.93 -8.52 5.87
N CYS A 60 3.21 -8.39 6.98
CA CYS A 60 3.32 -9.28 8.14
C CYS A 60 2.02 -10.08 8.33
N GLY A 61 2.10 -11.38 8.64
CA GLY A 61 0.93 -12.26 8.78
C GLY A 61 0.47 -12.82 7.42
N GLU A 62 -0.77 -12.56 7.03
CA GLU A 62 -1.34 -12.94 5.73
C GLU A 62 -0.76 -12.10 4.58
N ILE A 63 0.48 -12.38 4.20
CA ILE A 63 1.28 -11.57 3.26
C ILE A 63 0.55 -11.30 1.94
N ASN A 64 -0.09 -12.33 1.37
CA ASN A 64 -0.79 -12.22 0.08
C ASN A 64 -2.03 -11.35 0.17
N ASP A 65 -2.83 -11.53 1.21
CA ASP A 65 -4.05 -10.77 1.40
C ASP A 65 -3.73 -9.29 1.63
N ASN A 66 -2.72 -9.00 2.46
CA ASN A 66 -2.26 -7.64 2.72
C ASN A 66 -1.73 -6.96 1.44
N LEU A 67 -1.01 -7.71 0.60
CA LEU A 67 -0.52 -7.21 -0.69
C LEU A 67 -1.68 -6.95 -1.66
N MET A 68 -2.64 -7.87 -1.77
CA MET A 68 -3.81 -7.71 -2.62
C MET A 68 -4.66 -6.52 -2.17
N GLU A 69 -4.90 -6.37 -0.87
CA GLU A 69 -5.59 -5.23 -0.29
C GLU A 69 -4.90 -3.90 -0.67
N LEU A 70 -3.57 -3.84 -0.54
CA LEU A 70 -2.80 -2.66 -0.93
C LEU A 70 -2.96 -2.32 -2.41
N LEU A 71 -2.87 -3.32 -3.29
CA LEU A 71 -3.03 -3.12 -4.73
C LEU A 71 -4.43 -2.63 -5.10
N ILE A 72 -5.46 -3.16 -4.44
CA ILE A 72 -6.85 -2.72 -4.63
C ILE A 72 -7.02 -1.28 -4.13
N MET A 73 -6.46 -0.92 -2.96
CA MET A 73 -6.47 0.47 -2.46
C MET A 73 -5.81 1.43 -3.45
N ILE A 74 -4.62 1.10 -3.96
CA ILE A 74 -3.91 1.92 -4.96
C ILE A 74 -4.76 2.10 -6.21
N ASN A 75 -5.38 1.03 -6.69
CA ASN A 75 -6.25 1.09 -7.86
C ASN A 75 -7.49 1.97 -7.62
N ALA A 76 -8.15 1.82 -6.47
CA ALA A 76 -9.30 2.63 -6.09
C ALA A 76 -8.95 4.13 -6.05
N CYS A 77 -7.82 4.50 -5.43
CA CYS A 77 -7.35 5.90 -5.39
C CYS A 77 -7.02 6.44 -6.78
N LYS A 78 -6.46 5.60 -7.66
CA LYS A 78 -6.13 5.98 -9.04
C LYS A 78 -7.39 6.23 -9.87
N ILE A 79 -8.40 5.36 -9.77
CA ILE A 79 -9.70 5.56 -10.45
C ILE A 79 -10.39 6.82 -9.92
N ALA A 80 -10.28 7.08 -8.61
CA ALA A 80 -10.79 8.29 -7.97
C ALA A 80 -9.99 9.58 -8.31
N SER A 81 -8.99 9.49 -9.21
CA SER A 81 -8.20 10.63 -9.69
C SER A 81 -7.37 11.32 -8.60
N ALA A 82 -6.78 10.55 -7.69
CA ALA A 82 -5.74 11.06 -6.80
C ALA A 82 -4.56 11.64 -7.60
N SER A 83 -3.98 12.74 -7.12
CA SER A 83 -2.82 13.37 -7.78
C SER A 83 -1.60 12.45 -7.71
N ARG A 84 -1.41 11.81 -6.56
CA ARG A 84 -0.32 10.87 -6.32
C ARG A 84 -0.76 9.82 -5.32
N VAL A 85 -0.29 8.59 -5.52
CA VAL A 85 -0.48 7.50 -4.56
C VAL A 85 0.88 6.98 -4.11
N THR A 86 1.17 7.06 -2.82
CA THR A 86 2.41 6.59 -2.21
C THR A 86 2.11 5.42 -1.28
N ALA A 87 2.63 4.23 -1.58
CA ALA A 87 2.56 3.11 -0.64
C ALA A 87 3.75 3.19 0.32
N VAL A 88 3.48 3.18 1.62
CA VAL A 88 4.47 3.09 2.69
C VAL A 88 4.44 1.65 3.20
N ILE A 89 5.52 0.91 2.92
CA ILE A 89 5.60 -0.53 3.23
C ILE A 89 6.76 -0.77 4.19
N PRO A 90 6.52 -0.85 5.51
CA PRO A 90 7.55 -1.08 6.50
C PRO A 90 8.22 -2.45 6.38
N CYS A 91 7.43 -3.53 6.33
CA CYS A 91 7.94 -4.86 6.01
C CYS A 91 7.55 -5.20 4.58
N PHE A 92 8.52 -5.19 3.66
CA PHE A 92 8.24 -5.42 2.26
C PHE A 92 7.98 -6.92 1.98
N PRO A 93 6.80 -7.28 1.43
CA PRO A 93 6.45 -8.66 1.15
C PRO A 93 7.37 -9.24 0.08
N TYR A 94 7.73 -10.52 0.21
CA TYR A 94 8.60 -11.22 -0.74
C TYR A 94 10.03 -10.66 -0.90
N ALA A 95 10.51 -9.81 0.02
CA ALA A 95 11.85 -9.22 -0.06
C ALA A 95 13.00 -10.25 -0.14
N ARG A 96 12.80 -11.50 0.34
CA ARG A 96 13.81 -12.56 0.30
C ARG A 96 13.92 -13.28 -1.05
N GLN A 97 12.92 -13.15 -1.94
CA GLN A 97 12.94 -13.76 -3.28
C GLN A 97 13.79 -12.97 -4.29
N ASP A 98 14.28 -11.79 -3.90
CA ASP A 98 15.21 -10.99 -4.70
C ASP A 98 16.63 -11.62 -4.75
N LYS A 99 16.91 -12.61 -3.86
CA LYS A 99 18.19 -13.32 -3.84
C LYS A 99 18.25 -14.40 -4.90
N LYS A 100 19.18 -14.20 -5.83
CA LYS A 100 19.43 -15.02 -7.02
C LYS A 100 20.24 -16.28 -6.69
N ASP A 101 19.78 -17.10 -5.73
CA ASP A 101 20.52 -18.29 -5.29
C ASP A 101 20.00 -19.62 -5.86
N LYS A 102 19.08 -19.58 -6.83
CA LYS A 102 18.66 -20.79 -7.56
C LYS A 102 18.72 -20.59 -9.08
N VAL A 103 19.54 -21.44 -9.71
CA VAL A 103 19.69 -21.61 -11.15
C VAL A 103 18.31 -21.76 -11.79
N GLY A 104 17.96 -20.86 -12.72
CA GLY A 104 16.94 -21.14 -13.74
C GLY A 104 15.65 -20.33 -13.76
N VAL A 105 15.33 -19.48 -12.76
CA VAL A 105 14.13 -18.63 -12.84
C VAL A 105 14.50 -17.16 -12.70
N ARG A 106 14.31 -16.41 -13.79
CA ARG A 106 14.44 -14.95 -13.83
C ARG A 106 13.24 -14.30 -13.15
N ASP A 107 13.06 -14.50 -11.84
CA ASP A 107 12.03 -13.79 -11.06
C ASP A 107 12.47 -12.35 -10.78
N ARG A 108 12.46 -11.53 -11.84
CA ARG A 108 12.65 -10.07 -11.76
C ARG A 108 11.33 -9.30 -11.64
N HIS A 109 10.18 -9.96 -11.62
CA HIS A 109 8.95 -9.29 -12.06
C HIS A 109 8.30 -8.41 -10.98
N LEU A 110 7.88 -8.91 -9.82
CA LEU A 110 7.00 -8.12 -8.94
C LEU A 110 7.72 -6.97 -8.20
N VAL A 111 8.89 -7.24 -7.59
CA VAL A 111 9.65 -6.23 -6.83
C VAL A 111 10.14 -5.10 -7.73
N THR A 112 10.70 -5.43 -8.90
CA THR A 112 11.25 -4.45 -9.83
C THR A 112 10.16 -3.65 -10.54
N LEU A 113 9.01 -4.28 -10.89
CA LEU A 113 7.88 -3.58 -11.51
C LEU A 113 7.26 -2.55 -10.56
N LEU A 114 7.19 -2.88 -9.27
CA LEU A 114 6.69 -1.99 -8.22
C LEU A 114 7.70 -0.92 -7.80
N SER A 115 9.00 -1.21 -7.92
CA SER A 115 10.06 -0.24 -7.61
C SER A 115 10.37 0.75 -8.74
N HIS A 116 9.97 0.45 -9.99
CA HIS A 116 10.07 1.41 -11.08
C HIS A 116 9.11 2.58 -10.83
N ARG A 117 9.69 3.78 -10.63
CA ARG A 117 8.97 5.05 -10.48
C ARG A 117 8.14 5.32 -11.74
N ARG A 118 6.93 4.79 -11.80
CA ARG A 118 5.91 5.31 -12.72
C ARG A 118 5.39 6.61 -12.11
N PRO A 119 5.11 7.66 -12.91
CA PRO A 119 4.68 8.96 -12.39
C PRO A 119 3.38 8.89 -11.56
N LEU A 120 2.62 7.79 -11.70
CA LEU A 120 1.30 7.60 -11.09
C LEU A 120 1.31 7.02 -9.67
N TYR A 121 2.37 6.31 -9.25
CA TYR A 121 2.47 5.80 -7.88
C TYR A 121 3.92 5.56 -7.45
N ARG A 122 4.20 5.78 -6.17
CA ARG A 122 5.52 5.62 -5.57
C ARG A 122 5.45 4.59 -4.45
N ILE A 123 6.36 3.63 -4.44
CA ILE A 123 6.49 2.68 -3.34
C ILE A 123 7.71 3.05 -2.52
N THR A 124 7.49 3.34 -1.24
CA THR A 124 8.53 3.66 -0.28
C THR A 124 8.70 2.48 0.66
N ARG A 125 9.82 1.77 0.52
CA ARG A 125 10.28 0.80 1.51
C ARG A 125 10.87 1.57 2.69
N VAL A 126 10.38 1.31 3.90
CA VAL A 126 11.06 1.78 5.11
C VAL A 126 12.04 0.68 5.49
N GLY A 127 13.32 0.89 5.22
CA GLY A 127 14.36 -0.05 5.63
C GLY A 127 14.48 -0.02 7.16
N PHE A 128 14.17 -1.13 7.82
CA PHE A 128 14.68 -1.40 9.16
C PHE A 128 16.15 -1.78 9.00
N ASN A 129 17.03 -0.88 9.43
CA ASN A 129 18.43 -1.19 9.73
C ASN A 129 18.48 -1.83 11.11
#